data_AF-A0A9X4EEH2-F1
#
_entry.id   AF-A0A9X4EEH2-F1
#
_cell.length_a   1.000
_cell.length_b   1.000
_cell.length_c   1.000
_cell.angle_alpha   90.00
_cell.angle_beta   90.00
_cell.angle_gamma   90.00
#
_symmetry.space_group_name_H-M   'P 1'
#
loop_
_entity.id
_entity.type
_entity.pdbx_description
1 polymer ?
#
loop_
_entity_poly.entity_id
_entity_poly.type
_entity_poly.pdbx_seq_one_letter_code
_entity_poly.pdbx_strand_id
1 'polypeptide(L)'
;MTAPALTFDTPFAQNAGGLTALARLLEEAVQAVEHDMGQARQKICQVRDLLLRRGSADTRGPEADQRSGLAPWQAKRVLALIDSRLDGTLCNDDLAHAARLSTGHFCVAFRRSFGQSPRAFVTLRRIERAKTRMLDSDDTLADIALDAGFADQAHLSRVFRQVTGETPAAWRRANVVDVLPLSL
;
A
#
# COMPACT_ATOMS: atom_id res chain seq x y z
N MET A 1 -12.55 1.82 68.41
CA MET A 1 -12.06 2.83 67.45
C MET A 1 -11.54 2.06 66.25
N THR A 2 -12.38 1.89 65.24
CA THR A 2 -12.14 0.99 64.09
C THR A 2 -12.19 1.84 62.83
N ALA A 3 -11.09 1.88 62.08
CA ALA A 3 -11.01 2.63 60.83
C ALA A 3 -11.93 2.00 59.77
N PRO A 4 -12.62 2.78 58.92
CA PRO A 4 -13.36 2.22 57.81
C PRO A 4 -12.37 1.78 56.72
N ALA A 5 -12.48 0.52 56.30
CA ALA A 5 -11.83 0.02 55.10
C ALA A 5 -12.36 0.80 53.89
N LEU A 6 -11.46 1.44 53.14
CA LEU A 6 -11.78 1.99 51.83
C LEU A 6 -11.97 0.81 50.87
N THR A 7 -13.21 0.41 50.68
CA THR A 7 -13.60 -0.51 49.62
C THR A 7 -13.52 0.27 48.30
N PHE A 8 -12.38 0.15 47.60
CA PHE A 8 -12.31 0.55 46.21
C PHE A 8 -13.08 -0.47 45.39
N ASP A 9 -14.30 -0.09 45.03
CA ASP A 9 -15.11 -0.76 44.03
C ASP A 9 -14.43 -0.55 42.68
N THR A 10 -13.52 -1.46 42.29
CA THR A 10 -12.87 -1.45 40.98
C THR A 10 -13.78 -2.14 39.96
N PRO A 11 -14.37 -1.43 38.97
CA PRO A 11 -15.22 -2.06 37.94
C PRO A 11 -14.43 -2.85 36.89
N PHE A 12 -13.13 -3.05 37.06
CA PHE A 12 -12.25 -3.54 36.00
C PHE A 12 -11.87 -5.03 36.12
N ALA A 13 -12.24 -5.72 37.20
CA ALA A 13 -11.85 -7.11 37.42
C ALA A 13 -12.53 -8.12 36.45
N GLN A 14 -13.57 -7.72 35.72
CA GLN A 14 -14.31 -8.61 34.81
C GLN A 14 -13.83 -8.57 33.35
N ASN A 15 -12.83 -7.74 33.01
CA ASN A 15 -12.35 -7.59 31.63
C ASN A 15 -10.95 -8.18 31.38
N ALA A 16 -10.44 -8.99 32.32
CA ALA A 16 -9.13 -9.63 32.22
C ALA A 16 -8.98 -10.50 30.97
N GLY A 17 -10.05 -11.19 30.56
CA GLY A 17 -10.07 -11.99 29.33
C GLY A 17 -9.94 -11.14 28.06
N GLY A 18 -10.57 -9.96 28.05
CA GLY A 18 -10.51 -9.01 26.93
C GLY A 18 -9.13 -8.37 26.78
N LEU A 19 -8.52 -7.94 27.90
CA LEU A 19 -7.17 -7.38 27.90
C LEU A 19 -6.11 -8.42 27.52
N THR A 20 -6.27 -9.67 27.96
CA THR A 20 -5.36 -10.77 27.59
C THR A 20 -5.50 -11.14 26.11
N ALA A 21 -6.73 -11.15 25.58
CA ALA A 21 -6.97 -11.36 24.15
C ALA A 21 -6.42 -10.21 23.29
N LEU A 22 -6.52 -8.97 23.76
CA LEU A 22 -5.99 -7.79 23.08
C LEU A 22 -4.45 -7.81 23.07
N ALA A 23 -3.82 -8.15 24.21
CA ALA A 23 -2.38 -8.31 24.31
C ALA A 23 -1.86 -9.42 23.39
N ARG A 24 -2.54 -10.58 23.35
CA ARG A 24 -2.21 -11.69 22.45
C ARG A 24 -2.31 -11.31 20.97
N LEU A 25 -3.35 -10.58 20.58
CA LEU A 25 -3.52 -10.10 19.21
C LEU A 25 -2.47 -9.05 18.82
N LEU A 26 -2.05 -8.20 19.77
CA LEU A 26 -0.96 -7.25 19.56
C LEU A 26 0.38 -7.97 19.45
N GLU A 27 0.64 -8.98 20.27
CA GLU A 27 1.84 -9.83 20.18
C GLU A 27 1.88 -10.61 18.86
N GLU A 28 0.76 -11.19 18.41
CA GLU A 28 0.63 -11.84 17.11
C GLU A 28 0.84 -10.84 15.96
N ALA A 29 0.34 -9.60 16.08
CA ALA A 29 0.55 -8.56 15.08
C ALA A 29 2.01 -8.07 15.05
N VAL A 30 2.68 -7.99 16.20
CA VAL A 30 4.10 -7.64 16.33
C VAL A 30 4.99 -8.76 15.80
N GLN A 31 4.71 -10.02 16.11
CA GLN A 31 5.44 -11.17 15.56
C GLN A 31 5.20 -11.35 14.04
N ALA A 32 4.01 -11.01 13.53
CA ALA A 32 3.75 -10.97 12.09
C ALA A 32 4.52 -9.84 11.38
N VAL A 33 4.88 -8.78 12.11
CA VAL A 33 5.75 -7.70 11.62
C VAL A 33 7.21 -8.17 11.52
N GLU A 34 7.62 -9.22 12.26
CA GLU A 34 9.00 -9.73 12.25
C GLU A 34 9.39 -10.56 11.01
N HIS A 35 8.44 -10.96 10.15
CA HIS A 35 8.76 -11.83 8.98
C HIS A 35 8.46 -11.24 7.59
N ASP A 36 7.60 -10.21 7.47
CA ASP A 36 7.37 -9.52 6.19
C ASP A 36 6.64 -8.18 6.42
N MET A 37 7.41 -7.13 6.73
CA MET A 37 6.90 -5.78 6.99
C MET A 37 6.08 -5.19 5.82
N GLY A 38 6.37 -5.59 4.58
CA GLY A 38 5.64 -5.09 3.42
C GLY A 38 4.27 -5.76 3.25
N GLN A 39 4.14 -7.06 3.55
CA GLN A 39 2.84 -7.73 3.60
C GLN A 39 1.98 -7.25 4.77
N ALA A 40 2.57 -7.06 5.96
CA ALA A 40 1.84 -6.54 7.12
C ALA A 40 1.21 -5.18 6.80
N ARG A 41 1.98 -4.26 6.22
CA ARG A 41 1.52 -2.93 5.83
C ARG A 41 0.46 -2.94 4.73
N GLN A 42 0.63 -3.83 3.75
CA GLN A 42 -0.34 -4.03 2.68
C GLN A 42 -1.67 -4.54 3.22
N LYS A 43 -1.63 -5.47 4.18
CA LYS A 43 -2.80 -5.98 4.89
C LYS A 43 -3.46 -4.89 5.74
N ILE A 44 -2.68 -4.07 6.47
CA ILE A 44 -3.22 -2.90 7.22
C ILE A 44 -3.96 -1.95 6.28
N CYS A 45 -3.39 -1.64 5.11
CA CYS A 45 -4.05 -0.78 4.13
C CYS A 45 -5.33 -1.40 3.54
N GLN A 46 -5.32 -2.71 3.30
CA GLN A 46 -6.51 -3.44 2.82
C GLN A 46 -7.62 -3.49 3.87
N VAL A 47 -7.26 -3.77 5.13
CA VAL A 47 -8.20 -3.77 6.26
C VAL A 47 -8.81 -2.38 6.42
N ARG A 48 -8.02 -1.31 6.36
CA ARG A 48 -8.52 0.06 6.39
C ARG A 48 -9.48 0.36 5.23
N ASP A 49 -9.16 -0.03 4.00
CA ASP A 49 -10.06 0.15 2.84
C ASP A 49 -11.39 -0.58 3.05
N LEU A 50 -11.36 -1.81 3.58
CA LEU A 50 -12.56 -2.59 3.92
C LEU A 50 -13.38 -1.95 5.05
N LEU A 51 -12.72 -1.41 6.08
CA LEU A 51 -13.38 -0.73 7.19
C LEU A 51 -14.03 0.59 6.74
N LEU A 52 -13.36 1.37 5.89
CA LEU A 52 -13.92 2.60 5.32
C LEU A 52 -15.11 2.31 4.39
N ARG A 53 -15.07 1.20 3.62
CA ARG A 53 -16.23 0.74 2.83
C ARG A 53 -17.42 0.33 3.70
N ARG A 54 -17.18 -0.22 4.90
CA ARG A 54 -18.24 -0.64 5.83
C ARG A 54 -18.79 0.51 6.68
N GLY A 55 -17.97 1.54 6.93
CA GLY A 55 -18.35 2.74 7.68
C GLY A 55 -18.99 3.86 6.85
N SER A 56 -18.91 3.80 5.52
CA SER A 56 -19.48 4.82 4.62
C SER A 56 -20.94 4.50 4.24
N ALA A 57 -21.79 4.34 5.25
CA ALA A 57 -23.19 4.74 5.11
C ALA A 57 -23.26 6.16 5.71
N ASP A 58 -23.34 7.15 4.83
CA ASP A 58 -23.60 8.57 5.14
C ASP A 58 -22.39 9.48 5.43
N THR A 59 -21.97 10.24 4.42
CA THR A 59 -21.50 11.63 4.58
C THR A 59 -21.54 12.32 3.21
N ARG A 60 -22.60 13.10 2.98
CA ARG A 60 -22.77 13.95 1.80
C ARG A 60 -21.84 15.17 1.90
N GLY A 61 -20.79 15.20 1.09
CA GLY A 61 -20.02 16.41 0.75
C GLY A 61 -20.52 17.03 -0.57
N PRO A 62 -20.23 18.32 -0.83
CA PRO A 62 -20.89 19.10 -1.87
C PRO A 62 -20.66 18.53 -3.25
N GLU A 63 -21.76 18.43 -4.00
CA GLU A 63 -21.89 17.84 -5.32
C GLU A 63 -21.07 18.58 -6.38
N ALA A 64 -19.80 18.22 -6.52
CA ALA A 64 -19.05 18.46 -7.75
C ALA A 64 -19.22 17.20 -8.63
N ASP A 65 -20.12 17.31 -9.62
CA ASP A 65 -20.26 16.47 -10.81
C ASP A 65 -19.84 15.00 -10.66
N GLN A 66 -20.72 14.18 -10.08
CA GLN A 66 -20.54 12.74 -9.88
C GLN A 66 -20.39 11.93 -11.20
N ARG A 67 -20.27 12.59 -12.37
CA ARG A 67 -20.15 11.99 -13.71
C ARG A 67 -18.77 12.16 -14.34
N SER A 68 -17.96 13.13 -13.94
CA SER A 68 -16.60 13.32 -14.47
C SER A 68 -15.55 12.56 -13.63
N GLY A 69 -14.43 12.21 -14.27
CA GLY A 69 -13.27 11.65 -13.57
C GLY A 69 -12.56 12.71 -12.73
N LEU A 70 -11.31 12.45 -12.33
CA LEU A 70 -10.47 13.46 -11.70
C LEU A 70 -10.29 14.68 -12.62
N ALA A 71 -10.43 15.88 -12.04
CA ALA A 71 -10.08 17.12 -12.70
C ALA A 71 -8.58 17.14 -13.06
N PRO A 72 -8.15 17.88 -14.11
CA PRO A 72 -6.75 17.87 -14.57
C PRO A 72 -5.72 18.16 -13.47
N TRP A 73 -6.02 19.10 -12.56
CA TRP A 73 -5.13 19.42 -11.45
C TRP A 73 -5.07 18.31 -10.40
N GLN A 74 -6.19 17.60 -10.15
CA GLN A 74 -6.23 16.44 -9.24
C GLN A 74 -5.39 15.32 -9.82
N ALA A 75 -5.56 15.01 -11.11
CA ALA A 75 -4.78 14.00 -11.82
C ALA A 75 -3.27 14.33 -11.75
N LYS A 76 -2.88 15.57 -12.09
CA LYS A 76 -1.47 16.00 -12.01
C LYS A 76 -0.89 15.83 -10.61
N ARG A 77 -1.63 16.24 -9.57
CA ARG A 77 -1.17 16.16 -8.19
C ARG A 77 -1.05 14.73 -7.67
N VAL A 78 -2.02 13.89 -8.02
CA VAL A 78 -2.02 12.45 -7.68
C VAL A 78 -0.87 11.73 -8.36
N LEU A 79 -0.64 11.97 -9.65
CA LEU A 79 0.48 11.35 -10.39
C LEU A 79 1.83 11.79 -9.83
N ALA A 80 2.02 13.09 -9.55
CA ALA A 80 3.25 13.57 -8.92
C ALA A 80 3.50 12.91 -7.56
N LEU A 81 2.44 12.71 -6.76
CA LEU A 81 2.55 12.03 -5.48
C LEU A 81 2.92 10.55 -5.65
N ILE A 82 2.28 9.84 -6.59
CA ILE A 82 2.60 8.45 -6.92
C ILE A 82 4.09 8.33 -7.27
N ASP A 83 4.58 9.18 -8.17
CA ASP A 83 5.93 9.11 -8.72
C ASP A 83 6.99 9.38 -7.66
N SER A 84 6.70 10.33 -6.76
CA SER A 84 7.58 10.65 -5.63
C SER A 84 7.61 9.57 -4.53
N ARG A 85 6.64 8.64 -4.49
CA ARG A 85 6.44 7.68 -3.40
C ARG A 85 6.12 6.26 -3.89
N LEU A 86 6.91 5.78 -4.85
CA LEU A 86 6.80 4.40 -5.32
C LEU A 86 7.42 3.38 -4.35
N ASP A 87 8.27 3.83 -3.42
CA ASP A 87 9.05 3.10 -2.41
C ASP A 87 8.24 2.26 -1.38
N GLY A 88 6.93 2.11 -1.57
CA GLY A 88 6.10 1.28 -0.71
C GLY A 88 5.21 2.06 0.24
N THR A 89 5.35 3.40 0.32
CA THR A 89 4.69 4.21 1.35
C THR A 89 3.27 4.66 1.09
N LEU A 90 2.79 4.43 -0.12
CA LEU A 90 1.58 5.06 -0.63
C LEU A 90 0.31 4.24 -0.39
N CYS A 91 -0.72 4.89 0.18
CA CYS A 91 -2.06 4.31 0.29
C CYS A 91 -3.14 5.13 -0.44
N ASN A 92 -4.32 4.54 -0.65
CA ASN A 92 -5.44 5.22 -1.31
C ASN A 92 -5.87 6.49 -0.58
N ASP A 93 -5.78 6.53 0.76
CA ASP A 93 -6.16 7.70 1.54
C ASP A 93 -5.21 8.88 1.28
N ASP A 94 -3.91 8.64 1.14
CA ASP A 94 -2.93 9.68 0.81
C ASP A 94 -3.26 10.30 -0.56
N LEU A 95 -3.62 9.45 -1.52
CA LEU A 95 -3.98 9.87 -2.87
C LEU A 95 -5.31 10.61 -2.91
N ALA A 96 -6.30 10.12 -2.17
CA ALA A 96 -7.61 10.75 -2.04
C ALA A 96 -7.49 12.13 -1.39
N HIS A 97 -6.70 12.24 -0.32
CA HIS A 97 -6.39 13.51 0.33
C HIS A 97 -5.66 14.47 -0.61
N ALA A 98 -4.70 13.99 -1.40
CA ALA A 98 -4.03 14.79 -2.42
C ALA A 98 -5.00 15.34 -3.49
N ALA A 99 -6.04 14.58 -3.81
CA ALA A 99 -7.13 14.97 -4.71
C ALA A 99 -8.25 15.76 -4.02
N ARG A 100 -8.22 15.95 -2.69
CA ARG A 100 -9.29 16.55 -1.88
C ARG A 100 -10.63 15.82 -2.01
N LEU A 101 -10.59 14.49 -2.02
CA LEU A 101 -11.76 13.62 -2.13
C LEU A 101 -11.79 12.62 -0.97
N SER A 102 -12.97 12.08 -0.67
CA SER A 102 -13.07 10.86 0.13
C SER A 102 -12.44 9.68 -0.63
N THR A 103 -11.94 8.67 0.09
CA THR A 103 -11.28 7.50 -0.52
C THR A 103 -12.18 6.76 -1.51
N GLY A 104 -13.48 6.62 -1.18
CA GLY A 104 -14.47 5.99 -2.06
C GLY A 104 -14.67 6.78 -3.36
N HIS A 105 -14.91 8.09 -3.27
CA HIS A 105 -15.07 8.95 -4.45
C HIS A 105 -13.80 9.00 -5.30
N PHE A 106 -12.65 9.10 -4.65
CA PHE A 106 -11.35 9.06 -5.30
C PHE A 106 -11.16 7.77 -6.12
N CYS A 107 -11.45 6.59 -5.55
CA CYS A 107 -11.27 5.34 -6.27
C CYS A 107 -12.14 5.25 -7.53
N VAL A 108 -13.38 5.75 -7.47
CA VAL A 108 -14.30 5.80 -8.64
C VAL A 108 -13.79 6.81 -9.67
N ALA A 109 -13.48 8.03 -9.26
CA ALA A 109 -13.00 9.10 -10.14
C ALA A 109 -11.68 8.73 -10.82
N PHE A 110 -10.75 8.14 -10.07
CA PHE A 110 -9.45 7.68 -10.58
C PHE A 110 -9.64 6.58 -11.64
N ARG A 111 -10.47 5.57 -11.37
CA ARG A 111 -10.74 4.50 -12.34
C ARG A 111 -11.37 5.03 -13.62
N ARG A 112 -12.25 6.04 -13.53
CA ARG A 112 -12.81 6.69 -14.73
C ARG A 112 -11.75 7.46 -15.52
N SER A 113 -10.82 8.15 -14.85
CA SER A 113 -9.74 8.89 -15.52
C SER A 113 -8.66 8.01 -16.13
N PHE A 114 -8.31 6.90 -15.49
CA PHE A 114 -7.13 6.09 -15.84
C PHE A 114 -7.45 4.65 -16.27
N GLY A 115 -8.72 4.26 -16.32
CA GLY A 115 -9.17 2.92 -16.72
C GLY A 115 -8.94 1.82 -15.68
N GLN A 116 -8.22 2.09 -14.59
CA GLN A 116 -7.84 1.09 -13.60
C GLN A 116 -7.87 1.65 -12.17
N SER A 117 -7.84 0.77 -11.16
CA SER A 117 -7.83 1.22 -9.77
C SER A 117 -6.51 1.93 -9.41
N PRO A 118 -6.51 2.85 -8.43
CA PRO A 118 -5.27 3.49 -7.96
C PRO A 118 -4.19 2.48 -7.58
N ARG A 119 -4.58 1.41 -6.89
CA ARG A 119 -3.67 0.34 -6.49
C ARG A 119 -3.05 -0.40 -7.68
N ALA A 120 -3.84 -0.75 -8.70
CA ALA A 120 -3.33 -1.39 -9.90
C ALA A 120 -2.37 -0.46 -10.66
N PHE A 121 -2.71 0.83 -10.75
CA PHE A 121 -1.85 1.84 -11.34
C PHE A 121 -0.49 1.93 -10.63
N VAL A 122 -0.48 2.02 -9.30
CA VAL A 122 0.75 2.04 -8.51
C VAL A 122 1.55 0.76 -8.71
N THR A 123 0.91 -0.41 -8.71
CA THR A 123 1.59 -1.68 -9.00
C THR A 123 2.30 -1.66 -10.35
N LEU A 124 1.64 -1.18 -11.42
CA LEU A 124 2.27 -1.08 -12.74
C LEU A 124 3.47 -0.12 -12.71
N ARG A 125 3.35 1.04 -12.06
CA ARG A 125 4.46 1.98 -11.92
C ARG A 125 5.64 1.40 -11.15
N ARG A 126 5.39 0.57 -10.13
CA ARG A 126 6.43 -0.17 -9.41
C ARG A 126 7.12 -1.21 -10.28
N ILE A 127 6.37 -1.92 -11.13
CA ILE A 127 6.95 -2.86 -12.10
C ILE A 127 7.83 -2.12 -13.11
N GLU A 128 7.38 -0.98 -13.63
CA GLU A 128 8.21 -0.18 -14.54
C GLU A 128 9.48 0.34 -13.85
N ARG A 129 9.40 0.79 -12.60
CA ARG A 129 10.60 1.15 -11.82
C ARG A 129 11.55 -0.05 -11.64
N ALA A 130 11.02 -1.23 -11.34
CA ALA A 130 11.82 -2.44 -11.20
C ALA A 130 12.52 -2.82 -12.52
N LYS A 131 11.84 -2.69 -13.66
CA LYS A 131 12.44 -2.89 -14.99
C LYS A 131 13.58 -1.90 -15.24
N THR A 132 13.36 -0.61 -15.00
CA THR A 132 14.41 0.41 -15.13
C THR A 132 15.63 0.07 -14.28
N ARG A 133 15.44 -0.28 -12.99
CA ARG A 133 16.54 -0.70 -12.12
C ARG A 133 17.28 -1.95 -12.62
N MET A 134 16.56 -2.92 -13.19
CA MET A 134 17.18 -4.13 -13.76
C MET A 134 18.05 -3.84 -14.98
N LEU A 135 17.74 -2.79 -15.74
CA LEU A 135 18.51 -2.35 -16.91
C LEU A 135 19.68 -1.44 -16.53
N ASP A 136 19.50 -0.58 -15.53
CA ASP A 136 20.45 0.48 -15.21
C ASP A 136 21.49 0.09 -14.14
N SER A 137 21.39 -1.12 -13.57
CA SER A 137 22.27 -1.56 -12.47
C SER A 137 22.47 -3.07 -12.45
N ASP A 138 23.44 -3.53 -11.66
CA ASP A 138 23.69 -4.94 -11.32
C ASP A 138 23.11 -5.35 -9.96
N ASP A 139 22.22 -4.52 -9.39
CA ASP A 139 21.61 -4.76 -8.07
C ASP A 139 20.91 -6.12 -7.99
N THR A 140 20.84 -6.68 -6.78
CA THR A 140 20.13 -7.94 -6.58
C THR A 140 18.62 -7.76 -6.76
N LEU A 141 17.90 -8.82 -7.12
CA LEU A 141 16.44 -8.75 -7.24
C LEU A 141 15.75 -8.45 -5.90
N ALA A 142 16.41 -8.72 -4.77
CA ALA A 142 15.93 -8.35 -3.45
C ALA A 142 16.03 -6.83 -3.23
N ASP A 143 17.16 -6.22 -3.56
CA ASP A 143 17.35 -4.77 -3.43
C ASP A 143 16.42 -4.01 -4.38
N ILE A 144 16.27 -4.48 -5.61
CA ILE A 144 15.35 -3.91 -6.60
C ILE A 144 13.90 -4.02 -6.12
N ALA A 145 13.52 -5.11 -5.44
CA ALA A 145 12.19 -5.25 -4.88
C ALA A 145 11.91 -4.16 -3.82
N LEU A 146 12.85 -3.94 -2.90
CA LEU A 146 12.72 -2.94 -1.86
C LEU A 146 12.68 -1.52 -2.44
N ASP A 147 13.58 -1.19 -3.37
CA ASP A 147 13.60 0.12 -4.03
C ASP A 147 12.30 0.41 -4.80
N ALA A 148 11.77 -0.59 -5.50
CA ALA A 148 10.52 -0.48 -6.22
C ALA A 148 9.28 -0.52 -5.30
N GLY A 149 9.46 -0.63 -3.98
CA GLY A 149 8.37 -0.62 -3.00
C GLY A 149 7.57 -1.92 -2.91
N PHE A 150 8.20 -3.04 -3.26
CA PHE A 150 7.72 -4.37 -2.93
C PHE A 150 8.19 -4.77 -1.52
N ALA A 151 7.52 -5.78 -0.99
CA ALA A 151 7.76 -6.25 0.36
C ALA A 151 9.07 -7.05 0.46
N ASP A 152 9.29 -7.88 -0.54
CA ASP A 152 10.44 -8.76 -0.70
C ASP A 152 10.56 -9.17 -2.19
N GLN A 153 11.61 -9.94 -2.51
CA GLN A 153 11.83 -10.48 -3.85
C GLN A 153 10.69 -11.43 -4.30
N ALA A 154 10.09 -12.18 -3.38
CA ALA A 154 9.03 -13.15 -3.70
C ALA A 154 7.75 -12.43 -4.14
N HIS A 155 7.39 -11.34 -3.48
CA HIS A 155 6.29 -10.44 -3.81
C HIS A 155 6.53 -9.77 -5.16
N LEU A 156 7.73 -9.23 -5.40
CA LEU A 156 8.11 -8.72 -6.72
C LEU A 156 7.92 -9.81 -7.77
N SER A 157 8.48 -11.00 -7.58
CA SER A 157 8.43 -12.08 -8.57
C SER A 157 7.01 -12.51 -8.93
N ARG A 158 6.13 -12.63 -7.93
CA ARG A 158 4.72 -12.98 -8.12
C ARG A 158 3.99 -11.91 -8.95
N VAL A 159 4.13 -10.65 -8.56
CA VAL A 159 3.42 -9.53 -9.21
C VAL A 159 3.99 -9.26 -10.59
N PHE A 160 5.31 -9.32 -10.75
CA PHE A 160 5.99 -9.13 -12.02
C PHE A 160 5.53 -10.16 -13.04
N ARG A 161 5.47 -11.45 -12.66
CA ARG A 161 4.94 -12.50 -13.54
C ARG A 161 3.47 -12.30 -13.88
N GLN A 162 2.66 -11.86 -12.91
CA GLN A 162 1.24 -11.56 -13.17
C GLN A 162 1.07 -10.43 -14.18
N VAL A 163 1.95 -9.42 -14.16
CA VAL A 163 1.87 -8.24 -15.03
C VAL A 163 2.54 -8.46 -16.39
N THR A 164 3.68 -9.14 -16.43
CA THR A 164 4.54 -9.24 -17.63
C THR A 164 4.51 -10.61 -18.31
N GLY A 165 4.00 -11.64 -17.63
CA GLY A 165 4.01 -13.02 -18.12
C GLY A 165 5.25 -13.83 -17.74
N GLU A 166 6.34 -13.19 -17.32
CA GLU A 166 7.63 -13.86 -17.00
C GLU A 166 8.21 -13.45 -15.65
N THR A 167 9.26 -14.14 -15.19
CA THR A 167 9.89 -13.80 -13.90
C THR A 167 10.87 -12.62 -14.07
N PRO A 168 11.12 -11.82 -13.01
CA PRO A 168 12.10 -10.74 -13.05
C PRO A 168 13.48 -11.16 -13.58
N ALA A 169 13.97 -12.34 -13.15
CA ALA A 169 15.27 -12.86 -13.58
C ALA A 169 15.29 -13.22 -15.07
N ALA A 170 14.21 -13.82 -15.59
CA ALA A 170 14.09 -14.15 -17.00
C ALA A 170 14.00 -12.87 -17.85
N TRP A 171 13.15 -11.93 -17.45
CA TRP A 171 13.00 -10.62 -18.09
C TRP A 171 14.35 -9.90 -18.14
N ARG A 172 15.06 -9.80 -17.01
CA ARG A 172 16.37 -9.14 -16.94
C ARG A 172 17.37 -9.78 -17.88
N ARG A 173 17.51 -11.12 -17.87
CA ARG A 173 18.43 -11.82 -18.76
C ARG A 173 18.13 -11.57 -20.24
N ALA A 174 16.85 -11.48 -20.60
CA ALA A 174 16.43 -11.23 -21.98
C ALA A 174 16.66 -9.77 -22.43
N ASN A 175 16.66 -8.80 -21.50
CA ASN A 175 16.71 -7.37 -21.82
C ASN A 175 18.06 -6.69 -21.48
N VAL A 176 18.94 -7.35 -20.72
CA VAL A 176 20.30 -6.85 -20.37
C VAL A 176 21.37 -7.33 -21.37
N VAL A 177 20.98 -7.89 -22.51
CA VAL A 177 21.94 -8.39 -23.52
C VAL A 177 22.71 -7.22 -24.16
N ASP A 178 23.98 -7.09 -23.77
CA ASP A 178 25.10 -6.34 -24.36
C ASP A 178 24.77 -4.99 -25.05
N VAL A 179 24.96 -3.91 -24.29
CA VAL A 179 25.60 -2.72 -24.88
C VAL A 179 27.01 -3.14 -25.29
N LEU A 180 27.16 -3.65 -26.52
CA LEU A 180 28.45 -3.91 -27.13
C LEU A 180 29.34 -2.68 -26.94
N PRO A 181 30.56 -2.82 -26.37
CA PRO A 181 31.52 -1.74 -26.46
C PRO A 181 31.79 -1.52 -27.95
N LEU A 182 31.43 -0.35 -28.46
CA LEU A 182 31.93 0.11 -29.76
C LEU A 182 33.45 0.25 -29.60
N SER A 183 34.19 -0.82 -29.85
CA SER A 183 35.61 -0.74 -30.11
C SER A 183 35.78 -0.07 -31.47
N LEU A 184 36.17 1.21 -31.44
CA LEU A 184 36.91 1.88 -32.51
C LEU A 184 38.37 1.97 -32.10
#